data_AF-A0A6C0B6T6-F1
#
_entry.id   AF-A0A6C0B6T6-F1
#
_cell.length_a   1.000
_cell.length_b   1.000
_cell.length_c   1.000
_cell.angle_alpha   90.00
_cell.angle_beta   90.00
_cell.angle_gamma   90.00
#
_symmetry.space_group_name_H-M   'P 1'
#
loop_
_entity.id
_entity.type
_entity.pdbx_description
1 polymer ?
#
loop_
_entity_poly.entity_id
_entity_poly.type
_entity_poly.pdbx_seq_one_letter_code
_entity_poly.pdbx_strand_id
1 'polypeptide(L)' 'MPEPTNTQKLQISAFQGLLFYILANPITFRVVDGLSTSVGGPRVFENGIPTGVGLLVHAAVFFAVTLGLMYI' A
#
# COMPACT_ATOMS: atom_id res chain seq x y z
N MET A 1 -2.40 21.90 -18.74
CA MET A 1 -1.69 22.13 -17.46
C MET A 1 -0.20 22.10 -17.74
N PRO A 2 0.62 22.95 -17.11
CA PRO A 2 2.07 22.87 -17.23
C PRO A 2 2.59 21.52 -16.70
N GLU A 3 3.63 20.98 -17.33
CA GLU A 3 4.25 19.73 -16.86
C GLU A 3 4.91 19.91 -15.48
N PRO A 4 4.97 18.84 -14.66
CA PRO A 4 5.75 18.87 -13.43
C PRO A 4 7.24 19.09 -13.71
N THR A 5 7.87 19.95 -12.92
CA THR A 5 9.33 20.14 -12.91
C THR A 5 10.05 18.87 -12.46
N ASN A 6 11.34 18.75 -12.76
CA ASN A 6 12.16 17.61 -12.33
C ASN A 6 12.17 17.42 -10.81
N THR A 7 12.21 18.52 -10.05
CA THR A 7 12.14 18.48 -8.58
C THR A 7 10.80 17.92 -8.09
N GLN A 8 9.69 18.32 -8.71
CA GLN A 8 8.37 17.77 -8.40
C GLN A 8 8.28 16.28 -8.75
N LYS A 9 8.79 15.87 -9.92
CA LYS A 9 8.85 14.45 -10.33
C LYS A 9 9.65 13.62 -9.31
N LEU A 10 10.77 14.15 -8.82
CA LEU A 10 11.59 13.51 -7.79
C LEU A 10 10.84 13.39 -6.46
N GLN A 11 10.20 14.46 -6.00
CA GLN A 11 9.41 14.45 -4.76
C GLN A 11 8.28 13.44 -4.83
N ILE A 12 7.48 13.45 -5.91
CA ILE A 12 6.41 12.48 -6.14
C ILE A 12 6.97 11.06 -6.09
N SER A 13 8.06 10.79 -6.81
CA SER A 13 8.67 9.45 -6.85
C SER A 13 9.16 9.00 -5.46
N ALA A 14 9.75 9.92 -4.68
CA ALA A 14 10.19 9.63 -3.31
C ALA A 14 9.00 9.28 -2.39
N PHE A 15 7.91 10.04 -2.47
CA PHE A 15 6.70 9.73 -1.70
C PHE A 15 6.07 8.40 -2.10
N GLN A 16 6.00 8.09 -3.41
CA GLN A 16 5.49 6.80 -3.87
C GLN A 16 6.36 5.63 -3.38
N GLY A 17 7.69 5.79 -3.40
CA GLY A 17 8.62 4.80 -2.86
C GLY A 17 8.44 4.57 -1.36
N LEU A 18 8.24 5.64 -0.58
CA LEU A 18 7.98 5.53 0.86
C LEU A 18 6.64 4.86 1.17
N LEU A 19 5.58 5.22 0.45
CA LEU A 19 4.27 4.58 0.58
C LEU A 19 4.34 3.09 0.25
N PHE A 20 5.05 2.74 -0.82
CA PHE A 20 5.26 1.35 -1.20
C PHE A 20 6.02 0.62 -0.10
N TYR A 21 7.12 1.19 0.41
CA TYR A 21 7.89 0.58 1.48
C TYR A 21 7.04 0.30 2.72
N ILE A 22 6.20 1.24 3.14
CA ILE A 22 5.31 1.08 4.30
C ILE A 22 4.26 -0.01 4.03
N LEU A 23 3.56 0.06 2.89
CA LEU A 23 2.45 -0.85 2.60
C LEU A 23 2.89 -2.25 2.20
N ALA A 24 4.04 -2.40 1.56
CA ALA A 24 4.61 -3.69 1.17
C ALA A 24 5.47 -4.34 2.28
N ASN A 25 5.57 -3.73 3.47
CA ASN A 25 6.31 -4.27 4.60
C ASN A 25 5.58 -5.51 5.19
N PRO A 26 6.28 -6.64 5.45
CA PRO A 26 5.69 -7.82 6.11
C PRO A 26 4.99 -7.53 7.45
N ILE A 27 5.45 -6.53 8.21
CA ILE A 27 4.81 -6.08 9.44
C ILE A 27 3.40 -5.54 9.12
N THR A 28 3.26 -4.75 8.06
CA THR A 28 1.98 -4.19 7.64
C THR A 28 1.02 -5.30 7.21
N PHE A 29 1.49 -6.33 6.50
CA PHE A 29 0.67 -7.49 6.16
C PHE A 29 0.14 -8.22 7.40
N ARG A 30 0.97 -8.36 8.45
CA ARG A 30 0.53 -8.94 9.73
C ARG A 30 -0.53 -8.09 10.43
N VAL A 31 -0.37 -6.77 10.41
CA VAL A 31 -1.34 -5.83 11.00
C VAL A 31 -2.67 -5.93 10.26
N VAL A 32 -2.65 -5.91 8.92
CA VAL A 32 -3.86 -6.03 8.10
C VAL A 32 -4.49 -7.42 8.26
N ASP A 33 -3.71 -8.48 8.52
CA ASP A 33 -4.26 -9.80 8.88
C ASP A 33 -5.08 -9.79 10.16
N GLY A 34 -4.55 -9.15 11.21
CA GLY A 34 -5.29 -8.97 12.45
C GLY A 34 -6.60 -8.21 12.23
N LEU A 35 -6.56 -7.13 11.44
CA LEU A 35 -7.76 -6.34 11.13
C LEU A 35 -8.77 -7.13 10.30
N SER A 36 -8.33 -7.76 9.21
CA SER A 36 -9.17 -8.56 8.32
C SER A 36 -9.87 -9.68 9.09
N THR A 37 -9.10 -10.45 9.86
CA THR A 37 -9.66 -11.59 10.63
C THR A 37 -10.59 -11.16 11.76
N SER A 38 -10.35 -10.00 12.39
CA SER A 38 -11.22 -9.47 13.46
C SER A 38 -12.65 -9.18 12.99
N VAL A 39 -12.85 -8.92 11.69
CA VAL A 39 -14.17 -8.68 11.08
C VAL A 39 -14.70 -9.89 10.30
N GLY A 40 -14.09 -11.07 10.48
CA GLY A 40 -14.46 -12.29 9.74
C GLY A 40 -14.00 -12.31 8.28
N GLY A 41 -13.07 -11.45 7.91
CA GLY A 41 -12.46 -11.38 6.58
C GLY A 41 -11.40 -12.47 6.33
N PRO A 42 -10.88 -12.55 5.08
CA PRO A 42 -9.91 -13.57 4.70
C PRO A 42 -8.53 -13.34 5.34
N ARG A 43 -7.75 -14.41 5.47
CA ARG A 43 -6.34 -14.34 5.88
C ARG A 43 -5.51 -13.69 4.79
N VAL A 44 -4.80 -12.63 5.15
CA VAL A 44 -3.89 -11.88 4.27
C VAL A 44 -2.42 -12.18 4.57
N PHE A 45 -2.13 -12.79 5.72
CA PHE A 45 -0.79 -13.24 6.09
C PHE A 45 -0.83 -14.60 6.79
N GLU A 46 -0.03 -15.55 6.32
CA GLU A 46 -0.01 -16.92 6.85
C GLU A 46 1.39 -17.52 6.79
N ASN A 47 1.79 -18.29 7.82
CA ASN A 47 3.08 -19.00 7.86
C ASN A 47 4.31 -18.12 7.59
N GLY A 48 4.25 -16.83 7.93
CA GLY A 48 5.37 -15.90 7.74
C GLY A 48 5.45 -15.26 6.36
N ILE A 49 4.49 -15.53 5.45
CA ILE A 49 4.43 -14.94 4.11
C ILE A 49 3.04 -14.32 3.82
N PRO A 50 2.95 -13.30 2.96
CA PRO A 50 1.67 -12.79 2.46
C PRO A 50 0.92 -13.86 1.66
N THR A 51 -0.41 -13.91 1.80
CA THR A 51 -1.25 -14.71 0.91
C THR A 51 -1.47 -13.98 -0.41
N GLY A 52 -1.89 -14.69 -1.47
CA GLY A 52 -2.24 -14.04 -2.74
C GLY A 52 -3.37 -13.02 -2.59
N VAL A 53 -4.37 -13.33 -1.75
CA VAL A 53 -5.44 -12.38 -1.39
C VAL A 53 -4.88 -11.19 -0.61
N GLY A 54 -3.94 -11.42 0.31
CA GLY A 54 -3.28 -10.36 1.05
C GLY A 54 -2.51 -9.40 0.14
N LEU A 55 -1.78 -9.92 -0.83
CA LEU A 55 -1.09 -9.10 -1.82
C LEU A 55 -2.07 -8.24 -2.61
N LEU A 56 -3.22 -8.79 -3.00
CA LEU A 56 -4.25 -8.04 -3.71
C LEU A 56 -4.87 -6.93 -2.85
N VAL A 57 -5.16 -7.22 -1.58
CA VAL A 57 -5.67 -6.22 -0.62
C VAL A 57 -4.67 -5.07 -0.46
N HIS A 58 -3.39 -5.37 -0.28
CA HIS A 58 -2.35 -4.35 -0.14
C HIS A 58 -2.14 -3.53 -1.42
N ALA A 59 -2.21 -4.17 -2.59
CA ALA A 59 -2.15 -3.48 -3.87
C ALA A 59 -3.34 -2.50 -4.04
N ALA A 60 -4.55 -2.93 -3.64
CA ALA A 60 -5.74 -2.07 -3.67
C ALA A 60 -5.61 -0.87 -2.71
N VAL A 61 -5.10 -1.08 -1.49
CA VAL A 61 -4.84 0.00 -0.53
C VAL A 61 -3.79 0.97 -1.06
N PHE A 62 -2.67 0.47 -1.59
CA PHE A 62 -1.63 1.31 -2.19
C PHE A 62 -2.20 2.15 -3.33
N PHE A 63 -2.95 1.52 -4.24
CA PHE A 63 -3.64 2.23 -5.32
C PHE A 63 -4.58 3.31 -4.79
N ALA A 64 -5.45 2.99 -3.83
CA ALA A 64 -6.43 3.94 -3.29
C ALA A 64 -5.76 5.13 -2.60
N VAL A 65 -4.70 4.92 -1.83
CA VAL A 65 -3.95 5.98 -1.15
C VAL A 65 -3.22 6.86 -2.16
N THR A 66 -2.53 6.27 -3.13
CA THR A 66 -1.85 7.01 -4.20
C THR A 66 -2.85 7.84 -5.02
N LEU A 67 -4.00 7.25 -5.35
CA LEU A 67 -5.06 7.95 -6.06
C LEU A 67 -5.60 9.12 -5.24
N GLY A 68 -5.88 8.91 -3.95
CA GLY A 68 -6.33 9.96 -3.04
C GLY A 68 -5.34 11.11 -2.96
N LEU A 69 -4.04 10.81 -2.83
CA LEU A 69 -2.97 11.82 -2.85
C LEU A 69 -2.87 12.60 -4.16
N MET A 70 -3.30 12.04 -5.29
CA MET A 70 -3.33 12.75 -6.57
C MET A 70 -4.53 13.70 -6.70
N TYR A 71 -5.59 13.48 -5.92
CA TYR A 71 -6.82 14.28 -5.93
C TYR A 71 -6.90 15.29 -4.78
N ILE A 72 -5.90 15.32 -3.90
CA ILE A 72 -5.71 16.34 -2.85
C ILE A 72 -4.73 17.39 -3.36
#